data_AF-A0A7S0FEI9-F1
#
_entry.id   AF-A0A7S0FEI9-F1
#
_cell.length_a   1.000
_cell.length_b   1.000
_cell.length_c   1.000
_cell.angle_alpha   90.00
_cell.angle_beta   90.00
_cell.angle_gamma   90.00
#
_symmetry.space_group_name_H-M   'P 1'
#
loop_
_entity.id
_entity.type
_entity.pdbx_description
1 polymer ?
#
loop_
_entity_poly.entity_id
_entity_poly.type
_entity_poly.pdbx_seq_one_letter_code
_entity_poly.pdbx_strand_id
1 'polypeptide(L)'
;GDPAEAGLARLARSLAGGRGRIADHLSIYDRRGSGLVTVPDLQKGLGMLGCKLSEREFQSIVARLGRNIIGSVNIEELDGLLKQAELRALEGGPPPEAM
;
A
#
# COMPACT_ATOMS: atom_id res chain seq x y z
N GLY A 1 13.27 -12.34 1.09
CA GLY A 1 12.20 -11.70 0.31
C GLY A 1 11.56 -10.65 1.18
N ASP A 2 11.39 -9.44 0.65
CA ASP A 2 10.85 -8.31 1.41
C ASP A 2 9.34 -8.53 1.68
N PRO A 3 8.91 -8.62 2.96
CA PRO A 3 7.50 -8.86 3.30
C PRO A 3 6.61 -7.69 2.89
N ALA A 4 7.13 -6.46 2.82
CA ALA A 4 6.36 -5.34 2.33
C ALA A 4 6.06 -5.48 0.83
N GLU A 5 7.05 -5.86 0.04
CA GLU A 5 6.89 -6.11 -1.40
C GLU A 5 5.88 -7.22 -1.68
N ALA A 6 5.92 -8.33 -0.92
CA ALA A 6 4.93 -9.40 -1.04
C ALA A 6 3.49 -8.90 -0.75
N GLY A 7 3.33 -8.08 0.29
CA GLY A 7 2.06 -7.47 0.63
C GLY A 7 1.57 -6.48 -0.43
N LEU A 8 2.45 -5.59 -0.92
CA LEU A 8 2.15 -4.63 -1.99
C LEU A 8 1.76 -5.33 -3.29
N ALA A 9 2.46 -6.40 -3.68
CA ALA A 9 2.14 -7.15 -4.90
C ALA A 9 0.75 -7.81 -4.82
N ARG A 10 0.35 -8.33 -3.65
CA ARG A 10 -1.01 -8.87 -3.44
C ARG A 10 -2.08 -7.79 -3.54
N LEU A 11 -1.83 -6.63 -2.93
CA LEU A 11 -2.74 -5.50 -2.99
C LEU A 11 -2.88 -4.97 -4.41
N ALA A 12 -1.75 -4.74 -5.09
CA ALA A 12 -1.68 -4.32 -6.47
C ALA A 12 -2.48 -5.25 -7.38
N ARG A 13 -2.27 -6.57 -7.27
CA ARG A 13 -3.03 -7.55 -8.05
C ARG A 13 -4.54 -7.52 -7.77
N SER A 14 -4.93 -7.25 -6.53
CA SER A 14 -6.34 -7.17 -6.15
C SER A 14 -6.99 -5.89 -6.69
N LEU A 15 -6.24 -4.79 -6.75
CA LEU A 15 -6.70 -3.50 -7.27
C LEU A 15 -6.67 -3.44 -8.81
N ALA A 16 -5.70 -4.09 -9.46
CA ALA A 16 -5.57 -4.17 -10.92
C ALA A 16 -6.80 -4.76 -11.62
N GLY A 17 -7.52 -5.67 -10.94
CA GLY A 17 -8.77 -6.25 -11.42
C GLY A 17 -10.04 -5.52 -10.99
N GLY A 18 -9.92 -4.48 -10.14
CA GLY A 18 -11.03 -3.73 -9.55
C GLY A 18 -11.15 -2.30 -10.11
N ARG A 19 -12.34 -1.70 -10.00
CA ARG A 19 -12.64 -0.36 -10.55
C ARG A 19 -12.09 0.82 -9.73
N GLY A 20 -11.21 0.59 -8.76
CA GLY A 20 -10.81 1.63 -7.79
C GLY A 20 -9.35 1.55 -7.39
N ARG A 21 -8.71 2.71 -7.20
CA ARG A 21 -7.39 2.81 -6.59
C ARG A 21 -7.50 2.76 -5.08
N ILE A 22 -6.43 2.35 -4.39
CA ILE A 22 -6.44 2.38 -2.92
C ILE A 22 -6.70 3.80 -2.39
N ALA A 23 -6.24 4.83 -3.10
CA ALA A 23 -6.45 6.21 -2.74
C ALA A 23 -7.94 6.57 -2.66
N ASP A 24 -8.77 6.01 -3.54
CA ASP A 24 -10.22 6.22 -3.56
C ASP A 24 -10.88 5.64 -2.30
N HIS A 25 -10.46 4.43 -1.93
CA HIS A 25 -10.91 3.76 -0.70
C HIS A 25 -10.38 4.43 0.57
N LEU A 26 -9.20 5.05 0.54
CA LEU A 26 -8.62 5.74 1.68
C LEU A 26 -9.09 7.18 1.83
N SER A 27 -9.56 7.81 0.75
CA SER A 27 -10.06 9.19 0.77
C SER A 27 -11.26 9.36 1.72
N ILE A 28 -12.04 8.30 1.97
CA ILE A 28 -13.12 8.33 2.98
C ILE A 28 -12.60 8.50 4.41
N TYR A 29 -11.36 8.12 4.68
CA TYR A 29 -10.70 8.27 5.98
C TYR A 29 -9.97 9.62 6.10
N ASP A 30 -9.52 10.19 4.99
CA ASP A 30 -8.90 11.53 4.93
C ASP A 30 -9.95 12.65 4.94
N ARG A 31 -10.68 12.77 6.06
CA ARG A 31 -11.72 13.80 6.25
C ARG A 31 -11.22 15.24 6.08
N ARG A 32 -9.90 15.46 6.14
CA ARG A 32 -9.27 16.78 6.01
C ARG A 32 -8.73 17.06 4.61
N GLY A 33 -8.72 16.08 3.70
CA GLY A 33 -8.14 16.24 2.36
C GLY A 33 -6.62 16.46 2.39
N SER A 34 -5.94 15.95 3.42
CA SER A 34 -4.50 16.11 3.63
C SER A 34 -3.65 15.09 2.86
N GLY A 35 -4.25 14.04 2.33
CA GLY A 35 -3.56 12.89 1.74
C GLY A 35 -2.89 11.98 2.78
N LEU A 36 -3.08 12.21 4.08
CA LEU A 36 -2.49 11.43 5.16
C LEU A 36 -3.58 10.67 5.93
N VAL A 37 -3.37 9.38 6.16
CA VAL A 37 -4.25 8.54 6.99
C VAL A 37 -3.47 7.90 8.13
N THR A 38 -4.14 7.59 9.23
CA THR A 38 -3.47 6.91 10.35
C THR A 38 -3.25 5.43 10.03
N VAL A 39 -2.26 4.80 10.67
CA VAL A 39 -2.01 3.35 10.56
C VAL A 39 -3.28 2.50 10.76
N PRO A 40 -4.10 2.70 11.82
CA PRO A 40 -5.32 1.91 11.98
C PRO A 40 -6.38 2.17 10.90
N ASP A 41 -6.46 3.38 10.33
CA ASP A 41 -7.39 3.67 9.22
C ASP A 41 -6.92 3.02 7.93
N LEU A 42 -5.61 3.03 7.67
CA LEU A 42 -5.01 2.27 6.58
C LEU A 42 -5.34 0.78 6.68
N GLN A 43 -5.20 0.18 7.87
CA GLN A 43 -5.52 -1.23 8.10
C GLN A 43 -6.99 -1.54 7.79
N LYS A 44 -7.91 -0.65 8.18
CA LYS A 44 -9.35 -0.78 7.86
C LYS A 44 -9.60 -0.67 6.36
N GLY A 45 -9.00 0.32 5.69
CA GLY A 45 -9.12 0.50 4.23
C GLY A 45 -8.62 -0.71 3.44
N LEU A 46 -7.49 -1.29 3.85
CA LEU A 46 -6.95 -2.53 3.28
C LEU A 46 -7.88 -3.73 3.51
N GLY A 47 -8.50 -3.82 4.69
CA GLY A 47 -9.50 -4.84 5.01
C GLY A 47 -10.75 -4.74 4.13
N MET A 48 -11.20 -3.53 3.77
CA MET A 48 -12.35 -3.30 2.88
C MET A 48 -12.10 -3.80 1.46
N LEU A 49 -10.84 -3.78 1.00
CA LEU A 49 -10.43 -4.31 -0.30
C LEU A 49 -10.43 -5.85 -0.34
N GLY A 50 -10.74 -6.52 0.78
CA GLY A 50 -10.69 -7.98 0.89
C GLY A 50 -9.27 -8.55 0.95
N CYS A 51 -8.25 -7.68 1.01
CA CYS A 51 -6.86 -8.09 1.09
C CYS A 51 -6.46 -8.31 2.55
N LYS A 52 -6.22 -9.57 2.92
CA LYS A 52 -5.66 -9.93 4.21
C LYS A 52 -4.14 -9.88 4.14
N LEU A 53 -3.57 -8.81 4.69
CA LEU A 53 -2.15 -8.75 4.97
C LEU A 53 -1.86 -9.34 6.35
N SER A 54 -0.72 -10.01 6.46
CA SER A 54 -0.18 -10.39 7.76
C SER A 54 0.32 -9.15 8.49
N GLU A 55 0.34 -9.19 9.82
CA GLU A 55 0.84 -8.07 10.63
C GLU A 55 2.27 -7.66 10.25
N ARG A 56 3.14 -8.63 9.95
CA ARG A 56 4.49 -8.36 9.44
C ARG A 56 4.50 -7.62 8.10
N GLU A 57 3.69 -8.07 7.14
CA GLU A 57 3.61 -7.44 5.82
C GLU A 57 3.12 -6.00 5.96
N PHE A 58 2.05 -5.82 6.75
CA PHE A 58 1.48 -4.50 7.04
C PHE A 58 2.48 -3.56 7.72
N GLN A 59 3.15 -4.01 8.79
CA GLN A 59 4.16 -3.22 9.48
C GLN A 59 5.33 -2.85 8.58
N SER A 60 5.80 -3.76 7.72
CA SER A 60 6.87 -3.45 6.77
C SER A 60 6.43 -2.48 5.67
N ILE A 61 5.18 -2.55 5.19
CA ILE A 61 4.62 -1.56 4.24
C ILE A 61 4.57 -0.18 4.90
N VAL A 62 4.00 -0.12 6.11
CA VAL A 62 3.92 1.12 6.90
C VAL A 62 5.31 1.67 7.18
N ALA A 63 6.30 0.82 7.49
CA ALA A 63 7.68 1.26 7.71
C ALA A 63 8.34 1.81 6.44
N ARG A 64 8.04 1.25 5.26
CA ARG A 64 8.52 1.77 3.97
C ARG A 64 7.92 3.12 3.62
N LEU A 65 6.63 3.32 3.92
CA LEU A 65 5.92 4.57 3.70
C LEU A 65 6.29 5.64 4.74
N GLY A 66 6.49 5.21 5.98
CA GLY A 66 6.77 6.04 7.15
C GLY A 66 8.25 6.15 7.45
N ARG A 67 9.08 6.51 6.46
CA ARG A 67 10.52 6.78 6.64
C ARG A 67 10.81 7.94 7.60
N ASN A 68 9.77 8.70 7.98
CA ASN A 68 9.75 9.62 9.12
C ASN A 68 8.43 9.49 9.91
N ILE A 69 8.43 8.62 10.93
CA ILE A 69 7.84 8.71 12.29
C ILE A 69 6.48 9.43 12.49
N ILE A 70 5.65 8.85 13.38
CA ILE A 70 4.40 9.33 14.02
C ILE A 70 3.08 8.84 13.38
N GLY A 71 3.00 7.55 13.06
CA GLY A 71 1.70 6.84 12.97
C GLY A 71 0.75 7.26 11.84
N SER A 72 1.25 8.02 10.86
CA SER A 72 0.50 8.48 9.70
C SER A 72 1.19 8.03 8.41
N VAL A 73 0.40 7.77 7.38
CA VAL A 73 0.83 7.21 6.10
C VAL A 73 0.31 8.10 4.98
N ASN A 74 1.18 8.42 4.02
CA ASN A 74 0.80 9.16 2.83
C ASN A 74 0.12 8.23 1.81
N ILE A 75 -1.12 8.56 1.45
CA ILE A 75 -1.93 7.83 0.49
C ILE A 75 -1.27 7.85 -0.90
N GLU A 76 -0.68 8.98 -1.32
CA GLU A 76 -0.03 9.10 -2.63
C GLU A 76 1.22 8.22 -2.73
N GLU A 77 2.03 8.17 -1.67
CA GLU A 77 3.20 7.27 -1.63
C GLU A 77 2.77 5.80 -1.68
N LEU A 78 1.69 5.45 -0.98
CA LEU A 78 1.11 4.10 -1.04
C LEU A 78 0.62 3.76 -2.46
N ASP A 79 -0.10 4.66 -3.12
CA ASP A 79 -0.56 4.47 -4.51
C ASP A 79 0.63 4.29 -5.46
N GLY A 80 1.69 5.07 -5.27
CA GLY A 80 2.94 4.94 -6.01
C GLY A 80 3.62 3.57 -5.83
N LEU A 81 3.75 3.11 -4.57
CA LEU A 81 4.32 1.79 -4.28
C LEU A 81 3.49 0.65 -4.87
N LEU A 82 2.16 0.76 -4.85
CA LEU A 82 1.28 -0.24 -5.44
C LEU A 82 1.39 -0.29 -6.96
N LYS A 83 1.43 0.86 -7.63
CA LYS A 83 1.68 0.92 -9.09
C LYS A 83 3.02 0.31 -9.45
N GLN A 84 4.06 0.58 -8.66
CA GLN A 84 5.38 -0.05 -8.87
C GLN A 84 5.32 -1.57 -8.66
N ALA A 85 4.61 -2.03 -7.64
CA ALA A 85 4.43 -3.46 -7.39
C ALA A 85 3.59 -4.15 -8.48
N GLU A 86 2.56 -3.48 -9.00
CA GLU A 86 1.75 -3.95 -10.13
C GLU A 86 2.61 -4.10 -11.38
N LEU A 87 3.36 -3.06 -11.73
CA LEU A 87 4.23 -3.04 -12.88
C LEU A 87 5.26 -4.19 -12.81
N ARG A 88 5.89 -4.39 -11.65
CA ARG A 88 6.81 -5.53 -11.45
C ARG A 88 6.14 -6.89 -11.53
N ALA A 89 4.91 -7.01 -11.00
CA ALA A 89 4.16 -8.24 -11.06
C ALA A 89 3.71 -8.60 -12.50
N LEU A 90 3.52 -7.58 -13.35
CA LEU A 90 3.22 -7.73 -14.78
C LEU A 90 4.49 -8.02 -15.61
N GLU A 91 5.62 -7.39 -15.28
CA GLU A 91 6.86 -7.49 -16.05
C GLU A 91 7.78 -8.66 -15.65
N GLY A 92 7.50 -9.38 -14.55
CA GLY A 92 8.33 -10.49 -14.09
C GLY A 92 9.77 -10.09 -13.68
N GLY A 93 10.03 -8.79 -13.47
CA GLY A 93 11.36 -8.22 -13.27
C GLY A 93 11.83 -8.16 -11.81
N PRO A 94 13.16 -8.24 -11.56
CA PRO A 94 13.74 -8.25 -10.22
C PRO A 94 13.58 -6.90 -9.49
N PRO A 95 13.65 -6.89 -8.15
CA PRO A 95 13.50 -5.67 -7.35
C PRO A 95 14.61 -4.62 -7.63
N PRO A 96 14.30 -3.32 -7.46
CA PRO A 96 15.14 -2.16 -7.77
C PRO A 96 16.28 -1.98 -6.76
N GLU A 97 16.34 -2.82 -5.74
CA GLU A 97 17.51 -2.92 -4.85
C GLU A 97 18.74 -3.50 -5.57
N ALA A 98 18.60 -3.92 -6.84
CA ALA A 98 19.70 -4.35 -7.70
C ALA A 98 20.25 -3.26 -8.66
N MET A 99 19.94 -1.98 -8.45
CA MET A 99 20.54 -0.84 -9.19
C MET A 99 21.42 0.04 -8.30
#